data_AF-A0A532VHR9-F1
#
_entry.id   AF-A0A532VHR9-F1
#
_cell.length_a   1.000
_cell.length_b   1.000
_cell.length_c   1.000
_cell.angle_alpha   90.00
_cell.angle_beta   90.00
_cell.angle_gamma   90.00
#
_symmetry.space_group_name_H-M   'P 1'
#
loop_
_entity.id
_entity.type
_entity.pdbx_description
1 polymer ?
#
loop_
_entity_poly.entity_id
_entity_poly.type
_entity_poly.pdbx_seq_one_letter_code
_entity_poly.pdbx_strand_id
1 'polypeptide(L)'
;MTDYEQISIIVEQIQGLLSRADNMSKNGVYKDFIRIIEKVREINDNNGLGQHGTLLSLINSEISNWSELMDKCIILLPIVEGFERRLRPGGDGGT
;
A
#
# COMPACT_ATOMS: atom_id res chain seq x y z
N MET A 1 9.45 0.05 16.07
CA MET A 1 8.86 -0.36 14.78
C MET A 1 9.59 0.40 13.69
N THR A 2 10.40 -0.30 12.92
CA THR A 2 11.13 0.20 11.75
C THR A 2 10.18 0.38 10.58
N ASP A 3 10.53 1.21 9.60
CA ASP A 3 9.71 1.41 8.39
C ASP A 3 9.51 0.11 7.61
N TYR A 4 10.46 -0.82 7.66
CA TYR A 4 10.31 -2.18 7.16
C TYR A 4 9.19 -2.95 7.88
N GLU A 5 9.17 -2.93 9.22
CA GLU A 5 8.10 -3.59 9.98
C GLU A 5 6.74 -2.95 9.68
N GLN A 6 6.68 -1.62 9.51
CA GLN A 6 5.42 -0.93 9.17
C GLN A 6 4.92 -1.33 7.77
N ILE A 7 5.80 -1.33 6.76
CA ILE A 7 5.40 -1.64 5.39
C ILE A 7 5.02 -3.12 5.24
N SER A 8 5.68 -4.02 5.97
CA SER A 8 5.34 -5.46 5.99
C SER A 8 3.93 -5.69 6.56
N ILE A 9 3.59 -5.01 7.67
CA ILE A 9 2.21 -5.02 8.20
C ILE A 9 1.21 -4.47 7.17
N ILE A 10 1.59 -3.44 6.41
CA ILE A 10 0.72 -2.87 5.37
C ILE A 10 0.48 -3.86 4.23
N VAL A 11 1.49 -4.61 3.80
CA VAL A 11 1.33 -5.68 2.79
C VAL A 11 0.28 -6.69 3.26
N GLU A 12 0.40 -7.17 4.51
CA GLU A 12 -0.57 -8.11 5.10
C GLU A 12 -1.98 -7.50 5.18
N GLN A 13 -2.10 -6.22 5.50
CA GLN A 13 -3.39 -5.51 5.55
C GLN A 13 -4.05 -5.43 4.17
N ILE A 14 -3.29 -5.10 3.12
CA ILE A 14 -3.81 -5.04 1.75
C ILE A 14 -4.27 -6.43 1.29
N GLN A 15 -3.46 -7.47 1.52
CA GLN A 15 -3.83 -8.85 1.22
C GLN A 15 -5.08 -9.28 2.01
N GLY A 16 -5.17 -8.89 3.29
CA GLY A 16 -6.31 -9.14 4.14
C GLY A 16 -7.60 -8.46 3.66
N LEU A 17 -7.49 -7.23 3.16
CA LEU A 17 -8.59 -6.50 2.53
C LEU A 17 -9.05 -7.21 1.24
N LEU A 18 -8.11 -7.58 0.37
CA LEU A 18 -8.42 -8.30 -0.87
C LEU A 18 -9.11 -9.64 -0.60
N SER A 19 -8.66 -10.40 0.41
CA SER A 19 -9.23 -11.71 0.75
C SER A 19 -10.60 -11.63 1.44
N ARG A 20 -10.95 -10.51 2.08
CA ARG A 20 -12.18 -10.37 2.88
C ARG A 20 -13.17 -9.36 2.31
N ALA A 21 -12.83 -8.72 1.19
CA ALA A 21 -13.64 -7.71 0.52
C ALA A 21 -15.10 -8.15 0.33
N ASP A 22 -15.34 -9.39 -0.09
CA ASP A 22 -16.69 -9.95 -0.28
C ASP A 22 -17.55 -9.97 0.99
N ASN A 23 -16.94 -9.99 2.17
CA ASN A 23 -17.61 -10.09 3.47
C ASN A 23 -17.57 -8.79 4.29
N MET A 24 -16.94 -7.72 3.78
CA MET A 24 -16.80 -6.45 4.49
C MET A 24 -17.79 -5.40 3.99
N SER A 25 -18.16 -4.48 4.87
CA SER A 25 -18.93 -3.30 4.45
C SER A 25 -18.08 -2.39 3.56
N LYS A 26 -18.68 -1.82 2.51
CA LYS A 26 -17.99 -0.92 1.57
C LYS A 26 -17.27 0.24 2.26
N ASN A 27 -17.91 0.79 3.30
CA ASN A 27 -17.37 1.91 4.07
C ASN A 27 -16.15 1.52 4.92
N GLY A 28 -16.08 0.27 5.39
CA GLY A 28 -14.94 -0.24 6.16
C GLY A 28 -13.69 -0.35 5.29
N VAL A 29 -13.78 -1.04 4.16
CA VAL A 29 -12.66 -1.21 3.23
C VAL A 29 -12.19 0.14 2.67
N TYR A 30 -13.12 1.07 2.41
CA TYR A 30 -12.73 2.42 1.98
C TYR A 30 -11.87 3.15 3.03
N LYS A 31 -12.29 3.14 4.30
CA LYS A 31 -11.52 3.76 5.38
C LYS A 31 -10.15 3.11 5.57
N ASP A 32 -10.10 1.78 5.52
CA ASP A 32 -8.85 1.05 5.66
C ASP A 32 -7.91 1.35 4.49
N PHE A 33 -8.44 1.41 3.26
CA PHE A 33 -7.66 1.78 2.07
C PHE A 33 -7.06 3.19 2.18
N ILE A 34 -7.85 4.20 2.56
CA ILE A 34 -7.35 5.58 2.72
C ILE A 34 -6.26 5.62 3.80
N ARG A 35 -6.47 4.94 4.93
CA ARG A 35 -5.45 4.88 6.00
C ARG A 35 -4.15 4.23 5.50
N ILE A 36 -4.27 3.15 4.74
CA ILE A 36 -3.12 2.44 4.17
C ILE A 36 -2.36 3.36 3.21
N ILE A 37 -3.05 4.03 2.27
CA ILE A 37 -2.39 4.82 1.23
C ILE A 37 -1.67 6.04 1.81
N GLU A 38 -2.24 6.69 2.83
CA GLU A 38 -1.59 7.76 3.57
C GLU A 38 -0.31 7.27 4.27
N LYS A 39 -0.35 6.09 4.89
CA LYS A 39 0.81 5.52 5.58
C LYS A 39 1.91 5.10 4.63
N VAL A 40 1.56 4.50 3.49
CA VAL A 40 2.51 4.16 2.43
C VAL A 40 3.20 5.42 1.88
N ARG A 41 2.45 6.52 1.71
CA ARG A 41 3.01 7.81 1.31
C ARG A 41 4.02 8.34 2.34
N GLU A 42 3.65 8.33 3.62
CA GLU A 42 4.54 8.79 4.70
C GLU A 42 5.85 8.00 4.71
N ILE A 43 5.79 6.66 4.62
CA ILE A 43 6.97 5.79 4.58
C ILE A 43 7.81 6.07 3.34
N ASN A 44 7.19 6.23 2.18
CA ASN A 44 7.88 6.56 0.92
C ASN A 44 8.64 7.88 1.01
N ASP A 45 8.00 8.92 1.56
CA ASP A 45 8.59 10.25 1.70
C ASP A 45 9.73 10.24 2.72
N ASN A 46 9.57 9.54 3.85
CA ASN A 46 10.59 9.41 4.90
C ASN A 46 11.83 8.63 4.45
N ASN A 47 11.68 7.67 3.55
CA ASN A 47 12.78 6.81 3.09
C ASN A 47 13.40 7.28 1.76
N GLY A 48 12.96 8.42 1.21
CA GLY A 48 13.50 8.96 -0.03
C GLY A 48 13.32 8.01 -1.23
N LEU A 49 12.30 7.14 -1.20
CA LEU A 49 12.03 6.16 -2.25
C LEU A 49 11.56 6.80 -3.58
N GLY A 50 11.35 8.12 -3.56
CA GLY A 50 11.09 8.97 -4.71
C GLY A 50 9.61 9.11 -5.05
N GLN A 51 9.32 9.85 -6.12
CA GLN A 51 7.97 9.92 -6.67
C GLN A 51 7.65 8.64 -7.44
N HIS A 52 6.99 7.69 -6.78
CA HIS A 52 6.42 6.55 -7.48
C HIS A 52 5.16 7.01 -8.23
N GLY A 53 5.27 7.29 -9.54
CA GLY A 53 4.20 7.91 -10.33
C GLY A 53 2.84 7.19 -10.21
N THR A 54 2.85 5.86 -10.16
CA THR A 54 1.63 5.07 -9.93
C THR A 54 1.06 5.25 -8.53
N LEU A 55 1.89 5.40 -7.49
CA LEU A 55 1.43 5.64 -6.12
C LEU A 55 0.81 7.03 -6.01
N LEU A 56 1.45 8.05 -6.59
CA LEU A 56 0.91 9.40 -6.63
C LEU A 56 -0.41 9.44 -7.42
N SER A 57 -0.51 8.69 -8.52
CA SER A 57 -1.76 8.57 -9.27
C SER A 57 -2.85 7.90 -8.44
N LEU A 58 -2.53 6.87 -7.66
CA LEU A 58 -3.48 6.22 -6.75
C LEU A 58 -3.94 7.18 -5.63
N ILE A 59 -3.02 7.91 -5.00
CA ILE A 59 -3.31 8.87 -3.92
C ILE A 59 -4.24 9.99 -4.40
N ASN A 60 -4.01 10.50 -5.61
CA ASN A 60 -4.77 11.63 -6.15
C ASN A 60 -6.04 11.21 -6.90
N SER A 61 -6.29 9.91 -7.05
CA SER A 61 -7.47 9.44 -7.77
C SER A 61 -8.68 9.39 -6.85
N GLU A 62 -9.80 9.92 -7.35
CA GLU A 62 -11.10 9.69 -6.75
C GLU A 62 -11.51 8.21 -6.85
N ILE A 63 -12.34 7.77 -5.91
CA ILE A 63 -12.91 6.42 -5.85
C ILE A 63 -14.42 6.58 -5.85
N SER A 64 -15.03 6.27 -6.99
CA SER A 64 -16.46 6.53 -7.20
C SER A 64 -17.32 5.32 -6.86
N ASN A 65 -16.74 4.12 -6.83
CA ASN A 65 -17.47 2.88 -6.56
C ASN A 65 -16.58 1.78 -5.97
N TRP A 66 -17.23 0.66 -5.63
CA TRP A 66 -16.58 -0.51 -5.03
C TRP A 66 -15.57 -1.19 -5.96
N SER A 67 -15.88 -1.32 -7.25
CA SER A 67 -14.97 -1.98 -8.20
C SER A 67 -13.67 -1.18 -8.33
N GLU A 68 -13.77 0.14 -8.44
CA GLU A 68 -12.60 1.03 -8.48
C GLU A 68 -11.75 0.94 -7.22
N LEU A 69 -12.38 0.81 -6.04
CA LEU A 69 -11.65 0.61 -4.79
C LEU A 69 -10.84 -0.69 -4.82
N MET A 70 -11.46 -1.79 -5.27
CA MET A 70 -10.80 -3.08 -5.36
C MET A 70 -9.68 -3.08 -6.40
N ASP A 71 -9.90 -2.48 -7.57
CA ASP A 71 -8.88 -2.33 -8.60
C ASP A 71 -7.67 -1.55 -8.07
N LYS A 72 -7.91 -0.49 -7.29
CA LYS A 72 -6.85 0.28 -6.65
C LYS A 72 -6.09 -0.52 -5.59
N CYS A 73 -6.76 -1.35 -4.79
CA CYS A 73 -6.10 -2.28 -3.87
C CYS A 73 -5.18 -3.26 -4.61
N ILE A 74 -5.65 -3.80 -5.75
CA ILE A 74 -4.87 -4.71 -6.59
C ILE A 74 -3.62 -4.02 -7.15
N ILE A 75 -3.72 -2.75 -7.57
CA ILE A 75 -2.57 -1.98 -8.07
C ILE A 75 -1.62 -1.58 -6.93
N LEU A 76 -2.16 -1.26 -5.75
CA LEU A 76 -1.36 -0.82 -4.60
C LEU A 76 -0.44 -1.92 -4.06
N LEU A 77 -0.93 -3.17 -3.99
CA LEU A 77 -0.19 -4.29 -3.45
C LEU A 77 1.25 -4.45 -4.02
N PRO A 78 1.46 -4.60 -5.34
CA PRO A 78 2.80 -4.79 -5.89
C PRO A 78 3.74 -3.58 -5.67
N ILE A 79 3.19 -2.37 -5.50
CA ILE A 79 3.97 -1.17 -5.19
C ILE A 79 4.53 -1.27 -3.77
N VAL A 80 3.66 -1.61 -2.82
CA VAL A 80 4.01 -1.74 -1.39
C VAL A 80 4.99 -2.91 -1.19
N GLU A 81 4.80 -4.05 -1.86
CA GLU A 81 5.76 -5.16 -1.87
C GLU A 81 7.12 -4.75 -2.46
N GLY A 82 7.11 -3.83 -3.44
CA GLY A 82 8.34 -3.22 -3.96
C GLY A 82 9.08 -2.39 -2.91
N PHE A 83 8.35 -1.61 -2.12
CA PHE A 83 8.91 -0.83 -1.01
C PHE A 83 9.41 -1.72 0.12
N GLU A 84 8.64 -2.73 0.52
CA GLU A 84 9.04 -3.70 1.54
C GLU A 84 10.38 -4.35 1.18
N ARG A 85 10.55 -4.78 -0.08
CA ARG A 85 11.83 -5.35 -0.54
C ARG A 85 13.00 -4.39 -0.45
N ARG A 86 12.79 -3.09 -0.72
CA ARG A 86 13.83 -2.06 -0.63
C ARG A 86 14.18 -1.71 0.82
N LEU A 87 13.19 -1.76 1.70
CA LEU A 87 13.35 -1.46 3.13
C LEU A 87 13.84 -2.66 3.93
N ARG A 88 13.80 -3.87 3.35
CA ARG A 88 14.26 -5.10 4.01
C ARG A 88 15.68 -4.92 4.54
N PRO A 89 15.91 -5.07 5.85
CA PRO A 89 17.26 -5.04 6.40
C PRO A 89 18.03 -6.26 5.87
N GLY A 90 19.08 -6.01 5.07
CA GLY A 90 20.02 -7.05 4.61
C GLY A 90 19.73 -7.70 3.25
N GLY A 91 19.26 -6.97 2.25
CA GLY A 91 19.29 -7.41 0.84
C GLY A 91 20.57 -6.97 0.14
N ASP A 92 21.59 -7.82 0.15
CA ASP A 92 22.87 -7.78 -0.59
C ASP A 92 23.04 -6.62 -1.61
N GLY A 93 23.77 -5.59 -1.21
CA GLY A 93 24.47 -4.68 -2.12
C GLY A 93 25.76 -5.30 -2.65
N GLY A 94 25.70 -6.57 -3.06
CA GLY A 94 26.80 -7.33 -3.63
C GLY A 94 26.59 -7.57 -5.11
N THR A 95 27.08 -6.64 -5.92
CA THR A 95 27.58 -6.89 -7.29
C THR A 95 28.78 -5.99 -7.53
#